data_AF-A0A349N6B4-F1
#
_entry.id   AF-A0A349N6B4-F1
#
_cell.length_a   1.000
_cell.length_b   1.000
_cell.length_c   1.000
_cell.angle_alpha   90.00
_cell.angle_beta   90.00
_cell.angle_gamma   90.00
#
_symmetry.space_group_name_H-M   'P 1'
#
loop_
_entity.id
_entity.type
_entity.pdbx_description
1 polymer ?
#
loop_
_entity_poly.entity_id
_entity_poly.type
_entity_poly.pdbx_seq_one_letter_code
_entity_poly.pdbx_strand_id
1 'polypeptide(L)'
;MQKNPYLIALLLTVLSTLPLYMLTSANYTLTPKDLPTSLLSVATVALLSALFARPSTAAKSNRGGKKSRSRSVAPRTQPAKQGKREQGEVKWFNSTKGFGFITRDSGEDIFVHFRSIRGEGHRTLKDGERVDFIVSHGDKGLQADDVVAL
;
A
#
# COMPACT_ATOMS: atom_id res chain seq x y z
N MET A 1 7.21 -4.61 26.41
CA MET A 1 7.41 -6.03 26.04
C MET A 1 7.49 -6.14 24.53
N GLN A 2 8.71 -6.11 23.97
CA GLN A 2 8.90 -6.31 22.54
C GLN A 2 8.57 -7.77 22.18
N LYS A 3 7.62 -7.96 21.29
CA LYS A 3 7.23 -9.29 20.81
C LYS A 3 8.28 -9.73 19.80
N ASN A 4 9.18 -10.62 20.22
CA ASN A 4 10.26 -11.14 19.38
C ASN A 4 9.66 -11.92 18.20
N PRO A 5 9.71 -11.39 16.97
CA PRO A 5 9.04 -11.98 15.82
C PRO A 5 9.57 -13.39 15.48
N TYR A 6 10.82 -13.67 15.86
CA TYR A 6 11.46 -14.97 15.71
C TYR A 6 10.81 -16.07 16.57
N LEU A 7 10.26 -15.73 17.74
CA LEU A 7 9.62 -16.70 18.62
C LEU A 7 8.28 -17.15 18.03
N ILE A 8 7.55 -16.24 17.38
CA ILE A 8 6.31 -16.55 16.65
C ILE A 8 6.62 -17.41 15.41
N ALA A 9 7.66 -17.05 14.65
CA ALA A 9 8.08 -17.84 13.49
C ALA A 9 8.49 -19.27 13.90
N LEU A 10 9.24 -19.43 14.99
CA LEU A 10 9.67 -20.74 15.49
C LEU A 10 8.47 -21.60 15.92
N LEU A 11 7.49 -21.00 16.62
CA LEU A 11 6.28 -21.70 17.07
C LEU A 11 5.42 -22.17 15.89
N LEU A 12 5.25 -21.34 14.85
CA LEU A 12 4.54 -21.73 13.62
C LEU A 12 5.25 -22.84 12.86
N THR A 13 6.58 -22.81 12.81
CA THR A 13 7.38 -23.82 12.10
C THR A 13 7.28 -25.18 12.79
N VAL A 14 7.36 -25.22 14.11
CA VAL A 14 7.23 -26.45 14.91
C VAL A 14 5.82 -27.04 14.80
N LEU A 15 4.79 -26.18 14.83
CA LEU A 15 3.39 -26.61 14.72
C LEU A 15 3.07 -27.24 13.36
N SER A 16 3.70 -26.74 12.28
CA SER A 16 3.51 -27.27 10.92
C SER A 16 4.27 -28.56 10.64
N THR A 17 5.44 -28.76 11.27
CA THR A 17 6.35 -29.86 10.92
C THR A 17 6.05 -31.15 11.68
N LEU A 18 5.52 -31.03 12.91
CA LEU A 18 5.14 -32.19 13.75
C LEU A 18 4.11 -33.14 13.10
N PRO A 19 2.99 -32.65 12.54
CA PRO A 19 2.00 -33.53 11.91
C PRO A 19 2.53 -34.20 10.64
N LEU A 20 3.38 -33.49 9.89
CA LEU A 20 4.01 -34.00 8.66
C LEU A 20 4.97 -35.16 8.96
N TYR A 21 5.67 -35.08 10.09
CA TYR A 21 6.52 -36.16 10.57
C TYR A 21 5.71 -37.39 11.00
N MET A 22 4.57 -37.19 11.67
CA MET A 22 3.63 -38.27 12.03
C MET A 22 2.97 -38.93 10.80
N LEU A 23 2.86 -38.20 9.69
CA LEU A 23 2.32 -38.72 8.42
C LEU A 23 3.28 -39.70 7.71
N THR A 24 4.57 -39.66 8.05
CA THR A 24 5.62 -40.44 7.35
C THR A 24 5.86 -41.82 7.98
N SER A 25 5.49 -42.05 9.25
CA SER A 25 5.88 -43.27 9.98
C SER A 25 4.84 -44.38 10.01
N ALA A 26 3.61 -44.16 9.52
CA ALA A 26 2.55 -45.15 9.58
C ALA A 26 1.94 -45.38 8.20
N ASN A 27 2.04 -46.61 7.70
CA ASN A 27 1.27 -47.10 6.56
C ASN A 27 -0.23 -46.89 6.86
N TYR A 28 -0.84 -45.86 6.25
CA TYR A 28 -2.25 -45.54 6.40
C TYR A 28 -3.10 -46.69 5.84
N THR A 29 -3.47 -47.61 6.73
CA THR A 29 -4.43 -48.67 6.40
C THR A 29 -5.80 -48.05 6.59
N LEU A 30 -6.58 -47.91 5.52
CA LEU A 30 -7.92 -47.32 5.53
C LEU A 30 -8.86 -48.19 6.37
N THR A 31 -8.94 -47.93 7.68
CA THR A 31 -9.90 -48.56 8.58
C THR A 31 -11.01 -47.57 8.94
N PRO A 32 -12.28 -48.02 9.13
CA PRO A 32 -13.45 -47.14 9.31
C PRO A 32 -13.39 -46.24 10.55
N LYS A 33 -12.46 -46.51 11.49
CA LYS A 33 -12.16 -45.68 12.66
C LYS A 33 -11.32 -44.43 12.34
N ASP A 34 -10.59 -44.42 11.22
CA ASP A 34 -9.72 -43.31 10.79
C ASP A 34 -10.40 -42.42 9.73
N LEU A 35 -11.68 -42.69 9.42
CA LEU A 35 -12.51 -41.88 8.54
C LEU A 35 -12.59 -40.40 8.97
N PRO A 36 -12.82 -40.05 10.25
CA PRO A 36 -12.95 -38.64 10.63
C PRO A 36 -11.61 -37.87 10.56
N THR A 37 -10.48 -38.54 10.81
CA THR A 37 -9.15 -37.91 10.74
C THR A 37 -8.70 -37.72 9.29
N SER A 38 -9.03 -38.66 8.41
CA SER A 38 -8.80 -38.50 6.96
C SER A 38 -9.62 -37.34 6.37
N LEU A 39 -10.90 -37.19 6.75
CA LEU A 39 -11.74 -36.07 6.32
C LEU A 39 -11.21 -34.72 6.78
N LEU A 40 -10.71 -34.64 8.01
CA LEU A 40 -10.09 -33.41 8.53
C LEU A 40 -8.82 -33.04 7.77
N SER A 41 -8.00 -34.03 7.37
CA SER A 41 -6.79 -33.81 6.60
C SER A 41 -7.07 -33.35 5.16
N VAL A 42 -8.08 -33.91 4.50
CA VAL A 42 -8.49 -33.47 3.15
C VAL A 42 -9.07 -32.06 3.21
N ALA A 43 -9.85 -31.74 4.24
CA ALA A 43 -10.40 -30.41 4.45
C ALA A 43 -9.30 -29.35 4.67
N THR A 44 -8.24 -29.66 5.41
CA THR A 44 -7.13 -28.72 5.64
C THR A 44 -6.30 -28.49 4.38
N VAL A 45 -6.04 -29.53 3.58
CA VAL A 45 -5.37 -29.40 2.27
C VAL A 45 -6.23 -28.55 1.32
N ALA A 46 -7.55 -28.74 1.30
CA ALA A 46 -8.46 -27.94 0.50
C ALA A 46 -8.49 -26.46 0.95
N LEU A 47 -8.54 -26.19 2.26
CA LEU A 47 -8.55 -24.83 2.80
C LEU A 47 -7.23 -24.09 2.52
N LEU A 48 -6.11 -24.80 2.62
CA LEU A 48 -4.79 -24.25 2.30
C LEU A 48 -4.66 -23.96 0.79
N SER A 49 -5.20 -24.83 -0.07
CA SER A 49 -5.24 -24.59 -1.52
C SER A 49 -6.08 -23.37 -1.89
N ALA A 50 -7.17 -23.13 -1.16
CA ALA A 50 -8.04 -21.96 -1.36
C ALA A 50 -7.36 -20.63 -1.00
N LEU A 51 -6.41 -20.63 -0.06
CA LEU A 51 -5.60 -19.45 0.26
C LEU A 51 -4.56 -19.13 -0.82
N PHE A 52 -4.08 -20.14 -1.56
CA PHE A 52 -3.17 -19.94 -2.71
C PHE A 52 -3.90 -19.70 -4.03
N ALA A 53 -5.16 -20.14 -4.13
CA ALA A 53 -6.06 -19.82 -5.24
C ALA A 53 -6.50 -18.36 -5.14
N ARG A 54 -5.58 -17.43 -5.47
CA ARG A 54 -5.95 -16.05 -5.78
C ARG A 54 -7.00 -16.11 -6.90
N PRO A 55 -8.21 -15.53 -6.72
CA PRO A 55 -9.12 -15.37 -7.84
C PRO A 55 -8.44 -14.49 -8.86
N SER A 56 -7.99 -15.10 -9.96
CA SER A 56 -7.57 -14.39 -11.16
C SER A 56 -8.84 -13.76 -11.73
N THR A 57 -9.16 -12.55 -11.28
CA THR A 57 -10.13 -11.72 -11.98
C THR A 57 -9.55 -11.46 -13.36
N ALA A 58 -10.20 -12.07 -14.34
CA ALA A 58 -9.85 -12.04 -15.74
C ALA A 58 -9.52 -10.61 -16.18
N ALA A 59 -8.24 -10.39 -16.48
CA ALA A 59 -7.75 -9.19 -17.11
C ALA A 59 -8.42 -9.05 -18.49
N LYS A 60 -9.34 -8.09 -18.62
CA LYS A 60 -9.90 -7.66 -19.90
C LYS A 60 -8.78 -7.01 -20.70
N SER A 61 -8.16 -7.81 -21.57
CA SER A 61 -7.21 -7.40 -22.61
C SER A 61 -7.86 -6.38 -23.55
N ASN A 62 -7.66 -5.09 -23.27
CA ASN A 62 -7.96 -4.02 -24.21
C ASN A 62 -6.78 -3.90 -25.19
N ARG A 63 -6.90 -4.57 -26.35
CA ARG A 63 -5.90 -4.53 -27.42
C ARG A 63 -5.84 -3.12 -27.99
N GLY A 64 -4.75 -2.43 -27.66
CA GLY A 64 -4.45 -1.09 -28.12
C GLY A 64 -4.36 -0.99 -29.65
N GLY A 65 -5.11 -0.02 -30.19
CA GLY A 65 -4.88 0.53 -31.51
C GLY A 65 -3.55 1.28 -31.53
N LYS A 66 -2.61 0.76 -32.32
CA LYS A 66 -1.32 1.38 -32.62
C LYS A 66 -1.54 2.43 -33.72
N LYS A 67 -1.43 3.72 -33.43
CA LYS A 67 -1.15 4.75 -34.45
C LYS A 67 -0.08 5.71 -33.96
N SER A 68 1.14 5.39 -34.38
CA SER A 68 2.27 6.29 -34.47
C SER A 68 1.89 7.52 -35.29
N ARG A 69 1.96 8.71 -34.69
CA ARG A 69 2.23 9.96 -35.41
C ARG A 69 3.08 10.89 -34.56
N SER A 70 4.33 11.01 -35.00
CA SER A 70 5.13 12.21 -35.10
C SER A 70 5.30 13.11 -33.86
N ARG A 71 6.57 13.16 -33.43
CA ARG A 71 7.24 14.23 -32.71
C ARG A 71 6.61 15.61 -32.89
N SER A 72 6.17 16.17 -31.77
CA SER A 72 6.28 17.60 -31.44
C SER A 72 6.55 17.67 -29.93
N VAL A 73 7.78 17.97 -29.55
CA VAL A 73 8.12 18.34 -28.18
C VAL A 73 7.52 19.72 -27.94
N ALA A 74 6.25 19.76 -27.52
CA ALA A 74 5.69 20.93 -26.86
C ALA A 74 6.10 20.88 -25.38
N PRO A 75 6.44 22.01 -24.73
CA PRO A 75 6.56 22.03 -23.28
C PRO A 75 5.27 21.48 -22.71
N ARG A 76 5.36 20.36 -22.00
CA ARG A 76 4.24 19.80 -21.24
C ARG A 76 4.00 20.76 -20.08
N THR A 77 3.35 21.88 -20.37
CA THR A 77 2.56 22.63 -19.40
C THR A 77 1.58 21.61 -18.87
N GLN A 78 1.93 21.00 -17.75
CA GLN A 78 1.03 20.10 -17.05
C GLN A 78 -0.26 20.90 -16.90
N PRO A 79 -1.41 20.39 -17.37
CA PRO A 79 -2.67 21.08 -17.14
C PRO A 79 -2.74 21.24 -15.63
N ALA A 80 -2.56 22.48 -15.17
CA ALA A 80 -2.69 22.82 -13.77
C ALA A 80 -4.08 22.30 -13.42
N LYS A 81 -4.12 21.25 -12.60
CA LYS A 81 -5.34 20.72 -12.03
C LYS A 81 -5.94 21.92 -11.32
N GLN A 82 -6.84 22.65 -11.96
CA GLN A 82 -7.37 23.93 -11.48
C GLN A 82 -8.36 23.62 -10.36
N GLY A 83 -7.84 23.12 -9.25
CA GLY A 83 -8.52 23.15 -7.97
C GLY A 83 -8.37 24.54 -7.37
N LYS A 84 -9.35 24.92 -6.55
CA LYS A 84 -9.27 26.13 -5.73
C LYS A 84 -7.99 26.05 -4.88
N ARG A 85 -7.08 27.00 -5.11
CA ARG A 85 -5.87 27.16 -4.33
C ARG A 85 -6.20 27.80 -2.99
N GLU A 86 -5.58 27.27 -1.94
CA GLU A 86 -5.75 27.69 -0.56
C GLU A 86 -4.37 27.90 0.06
N GLN A 87 -4.30 28.81 1.02
CA GLN A 87 -3.09 29.10 1.76
C GLN A 87 -3.15 28.49 3.16
N GLY A 88 -1.98 28.30 3.74
CA GLY A 88 -1.84 27.80 5.09
C GLY A 88 -0.40 27.86 5.56
N GLU A 89 -0.20 27.34 6.77
CA GLU A 89 1.08 27.29 7.46
C GLU A 89 1.54 25.86 7.64
N VAL A 90 2.80 25.57 7.35
CA VAL A 90 3.38 24.25 7.58
C VAL A 90 3.47 24.01 9.08
N LYS A 91 2.66 23.11 9.60
CA LYS A 91 2.66 22.75 11.03
C LYS A 91 3.95 22.02 11.40
N TRP A 92 4.33 21.06 10.58
CA TRP A 92 5.62 20.38 10.66
C TRP A 92 5.90 19.61 9.37
N PHE A 93 7.17 19.50 8.99
CA PHE A 93 7.58 18.66 7.87
C PHE A 93 8.84 17.85 8.19
N ASN A 94 8.78 16.54 7.98
CA ASN A 94 9.93 15.67 8.15
C ASN A 94 10.62 15.41 6.81
N SER A 95 11.70 16.13 6.53
CA SER A 95 12.47 16.00 5.28
C SER A 95 13.05 14.61 5.05
N THR A 96 13.40 13.88 6.11
CA THR A 96 13.94 12.51 6.02
C THR A 96 12.87 11.51 5.60
N LYS A 97 11.65 11.66 6.13
CA LYS A 97 10.52 10.78 5.77
C LYS A 97 9.73 11.26 4.56
N GLY A 98 9.87 12.53 4.18
CA GLY A 98 9.21 13.15 3.03
C GLY A 98 7.72 13.41 3.23
N PHE A 99 7.25 13.63 4.46
CA PHE A 99 5.86 13.98 4.74
C PHE A 99 5.72 14.96 5.90
N GLY A 100 4.59 15.64 5.94
CA GLY A 100 4.25 16.63 6.96
C GLY A 100 2.76 16.95 6.99
N PHE A 101 2.42 17.99 7.73
CA PHE A 101 1.07 18.55 7.79
C PHE A 101 1.11 20.06 7.64
N ILE A 102 0.08 20.59 7.01
CA ILE A 102 -0.16 22.03 6.83
C ILE A 102 -1.47 22.35 7.53
N THR A 103 -1.51 23.42 8.32
CA THR A 103 -2.72 23.95 8.92
C THR A 103 -3.28 25.01 7.98
N ARG A 104 -4.51 24.83 7.50
CA ARG A 104 -5.21 25.82 6.68
C ARG A 104 -5.61 27.04 7.50
N ASP A 105 -5.87 28.15 6.82
CA ASP A 105 -6.49 29.32 7.43
C ASP A 105 -7.88 29.03 8.04
N SER A 106 -8.55 27.98 7.56
CA SER A 106 -9.80 27.46 8.15
C SER A 106 -9.60 26.67 9.46
N GLY A 107 -8.35 26.39 9.86
CA GLY A 107 -8.00 25.68 11.08
C GLY A 107 -7.94 24.14 10.97
N GLU A 108 -8.18 23.57 9.78
CA GLU A 108 -8.11 22.12 9.57
C GLU A 108 -6.74 21.70 9.02
N ASP A 109 -6.16 20.66 9.63
CA ASP A 109 -4.87 20.09 9.24
C ASP A 109 -5.01 19.19 8.01
N ILE A 110 -4.15 19.39 7.02
CA ILE A 110 -4.09 18.59 5.80
C ILE A 110 -2.74 17.91 5.66
N PHE A 111 -2.76 16.71 5.11
CA PHE A 111 -1.54 15.92 4.90
C PHE A 111 -0.77 16.42 3.68
N VAL A 112 0.56 16.52 3.77
CA VAL A 112 1.43 16.86 2.62
C VAL A 112 2.53 15.83 2.43
N HIS A 113 2.79 15.47 1.18
CA HIS A 113 3.85 14.55 0.78
C HIS A 113 4.88 15.27 -0.09
N PHE A 114 6.16 14.89 -0.03
CA PHE A 114 7.24 15.55 -0.78
C PHE A 114 7.01 15.59 -2.30
N ARG A 115 6.28 14.60 -2.82
CA ARG A 115 5.89 14.50 -4.25
C ARG A 115 4.96 15.64 -4.69
N SER A 116 4.16 16.16 -3.77
CA SER A 116 3.20 17.22 -4.03
C SER A 116 3.83 18.61 -4.03
N ILE A 117 5.03 18.77 -3.46
CA ILE A 117 5.76 20.03 -3.41
C ILE A 117 6.37 20.31 -4.79
N ARG A 118 6.20 21.54 -5.29
CA ARG A 118 6.84 22.04 -6.50
C ARG A 118 8.29 22.44 -6.22
N GLY A 119 9.17 22.12 -7.16
CA GLY A 119 10.60 22.44 -7.08
C GLY A 119 11.46 21.37 -7.75
N GLU A 120 12.71 21.73 -8.03
CA GLU A 120 13.73 20.80 -8.51
C GLU A 120 14.63 20.36 -7.34
N GLY A 121 15.04 19.08 -7.32
CA GLY A 121 15.89 18.54 -6.25
C GLY A 121 15.15 18.13 -4.97
N HIS A 122 15.75 18.42 -3.81
CA HIS A 122 15.19 18.07 -2.50
C HIS A 122 14.04 19.00 -2.12
N ARG A 123 12.82 18.48 -2.27
CA ARG A 123 11.57 19.20 -1.96
C ARG A 123 11.25 19.09 -0.47
N THR A 124 11.62 20.13 0.27
CA THR A 124 11.41 20.22 1.72
C THR A 124 10.63 21.49 2.07
N LEU A 125 9.88 21.45 3.17
CA LEU A 125 9.23 22.61 3.76
C LEU A 125 9.82 22.87 5.14
N LYS A 126 9.85 24.13 5.57
CA LYS A 126 10.21 24.52 6.92
C LYS A 126 8.96 24.63 7.79
N ASP A 127 9.10 24.32 9.07
CA ASP A 127 8.03 24.51 10.04
C ASP A 127 7.71 26.01 10.17
N GLY A 128 6.43 26.36 10.16
CA GLY A 128 5.93 27.74 10.16
C GLY A 128 5.93 28.45 8.79
N GLU A 129 6.38 27.78 7.72
CA GLU A 129 6.45 28.37 6.39
C GLU A 129 5.05 28.55 5.78
N ARG A 130 4.84 29.67 5.08
CA ARG A 130 3.60 29.93 4.34
C ARG A 130 3.66 29.21 3.00
N VAL A 131 2.57 28.53 2.67
CA VAL A 131 2.47 27.71 1.46
C VAL A 131 1.13 27.92 0.78
N ASP A 132 1.14 27.84 -0.55
CA ASP A 132 -0.04 27.81 -1.42
C ASP A 132 -0.17 26.42 -2.03
N PHE A 133 -1.35 25.80 -1.91
CA PHE A 133 -1.60 24.42 -2.32
C PHE A 133 -3.05 24.23 -2.77
N ILE A 134 -3.32 23.07 -3.37
CA ILE A 134 -4.67 22.65 -3.75
C ILE A 134 -5.11 21.53 -2.82
N VAL A 135 -6.26 21.68 -2.19
CA VAL A 135 -6.84 20.63 -1.35
C VAL A 135 -7.45 19.55 -2.24
N SER A 136 -7.05 18.30 -2.02
CA SER A 136 -7.63 17.13 -2.67
C SER A 136 -7.94 16.03 -1.65
N HIS A 137 -8.81 15.09 -2.04
CA HIS A 137 -9.10 13.91 -1.22
C HIS A 137 -8.15 12.78 -1.63
N GLY A 138 -7.42 12.23 -0.66
CA GLY A 138 -6.57 11.05 -0.83
C GLY A 138 -7.01 9.89 0.07
N ASP A 139 -6.27 8.78 0.01
CA ASP A 139 -6.60 7.56 0.77
C ASP A 139 -6.60 7.75 2.30
N LYS A 140 -5.89 8.78 2.78
CA LYS A 140 -5.72 9.11 4.20
C LYS A 140 -6.57 10.31 4.65
N GLY A 141 -7.48 10.79 3.80
CA GLY A 141 -8.25 12.02 4.03
C GLY A 141 -7.76 13.20 3.19
N LEU A 142 -7.94 14.41 3.71
CA LEU A 142 -7.56 15.64 3.00
C LEU A 142 -6.04 15.74 2.86
N GLN A 143 -5.58 16.00 1.65
CA GLN A 143 -4.17 16.16 1.32
C GLN A 143 -3.94 17.42 0.47
N ALA A 144 -2.72 17.94 0.56
CA ALA A 144 -2.24 19.04 -0.24
C ALA A 144 -1.58 18.50 -1.53
N ASP A 145 -2.15 18.88 -2.67
CA ASP A 145 -1.55 18.73 -4.00
C ASP A 145 -0.91 20.06 -4.42
N ASP A 146 0.10 19.97 -5.28
CA ASP A 146 0.63 21.14 -6.00
C ASP A 146 1.16 22.28 -5.11
N VAL A 147 1.84 21.91 -4.03
CA VAL A 147 2.29 22.80 -2.95
C VAL A 147 3.45 23.68 -3.43
N VAL A 148 3.36 24.98 -3.17
CA VAL A 148 4.37 26.00 -3.49
C VAL A 148 4.67 26.78 -2.20
N ALA A 149 5.94 26.91 -1.85
CA ALA A 149 6.36 27.80 -0.76
C ALA A 149 6.28 29.26 -1.22
N LEU A 150 5.74 30.13 -0.35
CA LEU A 150 5.54 31.56 -0.61
C LEU A 150 6.71 32.42 -0.09
#